data_AF-A0A948W9T2-F1
#
_entry.id   AF-A0A948W9T2-F1
#
_cell.length_a   1.000
_cell.length_b   1.000
_cell.length_c   1.000
_cell.angle_alpha   90.00
_cell.angle_beta   90.00
_cell.angle_gamma   90.00
#
_symmetry.space_group_name_H-M   'P 1'
#
loop_
_entity.id
_entity.type
_entity.pdbx_description
1 polymer ?
#
loop_
_entity_poly.entity_id
_entity_poly.type
_entity_poly.pdbx_seq_one_letter_code
_entity_poly.pdbx_strand_id
1 'polypeptide(L)'
;MKSMLTQLLFEPVPAPPQRGRSVRFDVDEPQIMVATGPLDERIATFMRLRGYPMTAREISAGIGSNPSQVNKGLHTLIGRGVVEAVEIPGSVKEYVLLID
;
A
#
# COMPACT_ATOMS: atom_id res chain seq x y z
N MET A 1 -6.70 8.18 41.32
CA MET A 1 -6.37 8.55 39.93
C MET A 1 -4.87 8.51 39.78
N LYS A 2 -4.33 7.73 38.83
CA LYS A 2 -2.88 7.73 38.55
C LYS A 2 -2.56 9.00 37.73
N SER A 3 -1.38 9.58 37.97
CA SER A 3 -0.88 10.69 37.15
C SER A 3 -0.66 10.21 35.71
N MET A 4 -1.05 11.03 34.73
CA MET A 4 -0.86 10.76 33.30
C MET A 4 0.60 10.47 32.97
N LEU A 5 1.53 11.13 33.67
CA LEU A 5 2.97 10.94 33.52
C LEU A 5 3.40 9.52 33.95
N THR A 6 2.82 9.01 35.04
CA THR A 6 3.07 7.64 35.51
C THR A 6 2.54 6.60 34.52
N GLN A 7 1.38 6.87 33.91
CA GLN A 7 0.76 5.98 32.93
C GLN A 7 1.55 5.91 31.62
N LEU A 8 2.17 7.01 31.19
CA LEU A 8 2.98 7.04 29.97
C LEU A 8 4.37 6.41 30.15
N LEU A 9 4.97 6.51 31.33
CA LEU A 9 6.35 6.08 31.55
C LEU A 9 6.49 4.65 32.07
N PHE A 10 5.52 4.13 32.84
CA PHE A 10 5.71 2.90 33.62
C PHE A 10 4.68 1.81 33.35
N GLU A 11 3.57 2.11 32.68
CA GLU A 11 2.58 1.09 32.33
C GLU A 11 2.93 0.43 30.98
N PRO A 12 2.62 -0.87 30.82
CA PRO A 12 2.83 -1.55 29.56
C PRO A 12 1.96 -0.92 28.47
N VAL A 13 2.58 -0.55 27.35
CA VAL A 13 1.87 0.00 26.19
C VAL A 13 0.99 -1.10 25.59
N PRO A 14 -0.33 -0.88 25.44
CA PRO A 14 -1.21 -1.86 24.82
C PRO A 14 -0.77 -2.09 23.38
N ALA A 15 -0.64 -3.36 22.99
CA ALA A 15 -0.32 -3.72 21.62
C ALA A 15 -1.45 -3.22 20.69
N PRO A 16 -1.13 -2.65 19.53
CA PRO A 16 -2.14 -2.23 18.59
C PRO A 16 -2.95 -3.46 18.11
N PRO A 17 -4.28 -3.35 17.97
CA PRO A 17 -5.14 -4.48 17.59
C PRO A 17 -4.90 -4.97 16.16
N GLN A 18 -4.31 -4.12 15.31
CA GLN A 18 -3.97 -4.43 13.94
C GLN A 18 -2.51 -4.08 13.67
N ARG A 19 -1.85 -4.91 12.86
CA ARG A 19 -0.48 -4.66 12.43
C ARG A 19 -0.47 -3.38 11.59
N GLY A 20 0.30 -2.39 12.02
CA GLY A 20 0.45 -1.14 11.30
C GLY A 20 1.14 -1.32 9.94
N ARG A 21 0.98 -0.33 9.07
CA ARG A 21 1.63 -0.29 7.76
C ARG A 21 3.16 -0.20 7.91
N SER A 22 3.90 -1.04 7.19
CA SER A 22 5.36 -0.89 7.07
C SER A 22 5.69 0.27 6.14
N VAL A 23 6.33 1.31 6.67
CA VAL A 23 6.84 2.44 5.87
C VAL A 23 8.31 2.18 5.56
N ARG A 24 8.66 2.20 4.27
CA ARG A 24 10.05 2.18 3.81
C ARG A 24 10.40 3.57 3.30
N PHE A 25 11.42 4.18 3.90
CA PHE A 25 12.05 5.39 3.42
C PHE A 25 13.13 4.93 2.42
N ASP A 26 13.27 5.57 1.25
CA ASP A 26 14.23 5.22 0.16
C ASP A 26 13.72 4.31 -0.98
N VAL A 27 12.45 4.40 -1.39
CA VAL A 27 11.98 3.60 -2.54
C VAL A 27 11.26 4.40 -3.63
N ASP A 28 11.94 5.42 -4.12
CA ASP A 28 11.43 6.31 -5.17
C ASP A 28 11.94 5.98 -6.58
N GLU A 29 12.82 4.99 -6.73
CA GLU A 29 13.30 4.59 -8.06
C GLU A 29 12.31 3.63 -8.76
N PRO A 30 11.98 3.90 -10.05
CA PRO A 30 11.18 2.99 -10.86
C PRO A 30 11.88 1.65 -10.97
N GLN A 31 11.15 0.57 -10.72
CA GLN A 31 11.72 -0.76 -10.78
C GLN A 31 11.78 -1.21 -12.25
N ILE A 32 13.00 -1.38 -12.79
CA ILE A 32 13.25 -1.66 -14.22
C ILE A 32 12.41 -2.84 -14.74
N MET A 33 12.22 -3.87 -13.92
CA MET A 33 11.47 -5.08 -14.28
C MET A 33 9.98 -4.84 -14.57
N VAL A 34 9.41 -3.71 -14.16
CA VAL A 34 7.99 -3.35 -14.37
C VAL A 34 7.83 -2.07 -15.18
N ALA A 35 8.88 -1.61 -15.86
CA ALA A 35 8.83 -0.43 -16.71
C ALA A 35 8.11 -0.67 -18.04
N THR A 36 8.15 -1.90 -18.56
CA THR A 36 7.58 -2.29 -19.85
C THR A 36 6.53 -3.39 -19.69
N GLY A 37 5.58 -3.46 -20.63
CA GLY A 37 4.48 -4.44 -20.64
C GLY A 37 3.08 -3.86 -20.40
N PRO A 38 2.04 -4.70 -20.39
CA PRO A 38 0.67 -4.31 -20.10
C PRO A 38 0.53 -3.65 -18.73
N LEU A 39 -0.30 -2.61 -18.62
CA LEU A 39 -0.43 -1.82 -17.40
C LEU A 39 -0.88 -2.67 -16.19
N ASP A 40 -1.89 -3.52 -16.40
CA ASP A 40 -2.45 -4.40 -15.37
C ASP A 40 -1.38 -5.36 -14.82
N GLU A 41 -0.58 -5.96 -15.71
CA GLU A 41 0.50 -6.89 -15.34
C GLU A 41 1.63 -6.17 -14.60
N ARG A 42 1.99 -4.96 -15.03
CA ARG A 42 3.00 -4.13 -14.36
C ARG A 42 2.56 -3.77 -12.95
N ILE A 43 1.30 -3.37 -12.77
CA ILE A 43 0.72 -3.05 -11.45
C ILE A 43 0.76 -4.30 -10.55
N ALA A 44 0.22 -5.44 -11.02
CA ALA A 44 0.16 -6.65 -10.23
C ALA A 44 1.56 -7.19 -9.87
N THR A 45 2.50 -7.18 -10.82
CA THR A 45 3.89 -7.61 -10.61
C THR A 45 4.59 -6.71 -9.60
N PHE A 46 4.42 -5.39 -9.72
CA PHE A 46 5.01 -4.44 -8.77
C PHE A 46 4.46 -4.64 -7.35
N MET A 47 3.13 -4.76 -7.21
CA MET A 47 2.50 -5.03 -5.91
C MET A 47 2.98 -6.36 -5.31
N ARG A 48 3.17 -7.40 -6.14
CA ARG A 48 3.73 -8.69 -5.70
C ARG A 48 5.16 -8.57 -5.20
N LEU A 49 6.01 -7.80 -5.90
CA LEU A 49 7.41 -7.57 -5.51
C LEU A 49 7.52 -6.79 -4.19
N ARG A 50 6.56 -5.91 -3.91
CA ARG A 50 6.53 -5.11 -2.68
C ARG A 50 5.94 -5.87 -1.49
N GLY A 51 4.85 -6.60 -1.69
CA GLY A 51 4.24 -7.44 -0.66
C GLY A 51 3.59 -6.66 0.50
N TYR A 52 3.21 -5.39 0.29
CA TYR A 52 2.48 -4.58 1.26
C TYR A 52 1.42 -3.70 0.57
N PRO A 53 0.38 -3.22 1.27
CA PRO A 53 -0.62 -2.31 0.70
C PRO A 53 -0.02 -0.98 0.24
N MET A 54 -0.40 -0.52 -0.94
CA MET A 54 0.20 0.66 -1.58
C MET A 54 -0.85 1.66 -2.07
N THR A 55 -0.47 2.93 -2.15
CA THR A 55 -1.31 3.96 -2.78
C THR A 55 -1.14 3.96 -4.29
N ALA A 56 -2.13 4.47 -5.04
CA ALA A 56 -2.01 4.65 -6.48
C ALA A 56 -0.82 5.54 -6.88
N ARG A 57 -0.44 6.50 -6.03
CA ARG A 57 0.73 7.37 -6.23
C ARG A 57 2.02 6.56 -6.16
N GLU A 58 2.19 5.73 -5.14
CA GLU A 58 3.37 4.88 -4.97
C GLU A 58 3.50 3.88 -6.12
N ILE A 59 2.39 3.26 -6.53
CA ILE A 59 2.37 2.36 -7.69
C ILE A 59 2.79 3.12 -8.95
N SER A 60 2.26 4.33 -9.17
CA SER A 60 2.61 5.14 -10.35
C SER A 60 4.09 5.51 -10.41
N ALA A 61 4.70 5.88 -9.27
CA ALA A 61 6.13 6.15 -9.17
C ALA A 61 6.95 4.88 -9.44
N GLY A 62 6.57 3.76 -8.80
CA GLY A 62 7.29 2.50 -8.88
C GLY A 62 7.31 1.85 -10.27
N ILE A 63 6.24 2.02 -11.05
CA ILE A 63 6.17 1.50 -12.43
C ILE A 63 6.56 2.54 -13.48
N GLY A 64 6.79 3.81 -13.11
CA GLY A 64 7.06 4.89 -14.06
C GLY A 64 5.85 5.23 -14.95
N SER A 65 4.66 5.37 -14.36
CA SER A 65 3.42 5.76 -15.05
C SER A 65 2.75 6.94 -14.33
N ASN A 66 1.61 7.41 -14.85
CA ASN A 66 0.84 8.47 -14.20
C ASN A 66 -0.29 7.89 -13.31
N PRO A 67 -0.68 8.60 -12.22
CA PRO A 67 -1.73 8.13 -11.32
C PRO A 67 -3.08 7.86 -11.98
N SER A 68 -3.45 8.63 -13.00
CA SER A 68 -4.72 8.48 -13.71
C SER A 68 -4.81 7.15 -14.47
N GLN A 69 -3.72 6.73 -15.11
CA GLN A 69 -3.64 5.43 -15.79
C GLN A 69 -3.65 4.30 -14.76
N VAL A 70 -2.86 4.43 -13.69
CA VAL A 70 -2.84 3.45 -12.60
C VAL A 70 -4.23 3.25 -11.99
N ASN A 71 -4.99 4.31 -11.76
CA ASN A 71 -6.37 4.20 -11.26
C ASN A 71 -7.29 3.42 -12.22
N LYS A 72 -7.14 3.57 -13.54
CA LYS A 72 -7.88 2.77 -14.53
C LYS A 72 -7.50 1.29 -14.48
N GLY A 73 -6.20 1.00 -14.39
CA GLY A 73 -5.69 -0.37 -14.25
C GLY A 73 -6.17 -1.02 -12.95
N LEU A 74 -6.09 -0.30 -11.83
CA LEU A 74 -6.59 -0.75 -10.53
C LEU A 74 -8.09 -1.03 -10.54
N HIS A 75 -8.89 -0.18 -11.20
CA HIS A 75 -10.33 -0.45 -11.34
C HIS A 75 -10.60 -1.76 -12.10
N THR A 76 -9.80 -2.03 -13.14
CA THR A 76 -9.88 -3.29 -13.90
C THR A 76 -9.47 -4.49 -13.05
N LEU A 77 -8.37 -4.37 -12.30
CA LEU A 77 -7.87 -5.43 -11.42
C LEU A 77 -8.82 -5.73 -10.25
N ILE A 78 -9.48 -4.72 -9.71
CA ILE A 78 -10.54 -4.87 -8.71
C ILE A 78 -11.74 -5.61 -9.32
N GLY A 79 -12.17 -5.23 -10.52
CA GLY A 79 -13.25 -5.91 -11.24
C GLY A 79 -12.96 -7.39 -11.54
N ARG A 80 -11.67 -7.76 -11.64
CA ARG A 80 -11.21 -9.15 -11.81
C ARG A 80 -10.97 -9.89 -10.49
N GLY A 81 -11.11 -9.24 -9.34
CA GLY A 81 -10.84 -9.84 -8.02
C GLY A 81 -9.36 -10.08 -7.71
N VAL A 82 -8.44 -9.45 -8.44
CA VAL A 82 -6.98 -9.61 -8.24
C VAL A 82 -6.44 -8.62 -7.19
N VAL A 83 -7.12 -7.48 -7.04
CA VAL A 83 -6.73 -6.42 -6.11
C VAL A 83 -7.94 -6.04 -5.26
N GLU A 84 -7.71 -5.81 -3.98
CA GLU A 84 -8.69 -5.27 -3.04
C GLU A 84 -8.35 -3.82 -2.70
N ALA A 85 -9.38 -2.98 -2.61
CA ALA A 85 -9.28 -1.62 -2.14
C ALA A 85 -9.48 -1.57 -0.62
N VAL A 86 -8.50 -1.04 0.10
CA VAL A 86 -8.56 -0.81 1.55
C VAL A 86 -8.90 0.65 1.79
N GLU A 87 -10.12 0.89 2.28
CA GLU A 87 -10.61 2.22 2.64
C GLU A 87 -10.84 2.31 4.16
N ILE A 88 -10.02 3.09 4.84
CA ILE A 88 -10.15 3.39 6.27
C ILE A 88 -10.58 4.86 6.39
N PRO A 89 -11.65 5.19 7.15
CA PRO A 89 -12.09 6.57 7.33
C PRO A 89 -10.95 7.48 7.80
N GLY A 90 -10.72 8.58 7.06
CA GLY A 90 -9.63 9.53 7.34
C GLY A 90 -8.25 9.12 6.81
N SER A 91 -8.12 7.97 6.15
CA SER A 91 -6.90 7.52 5.48
C SER A 91 -7.01 7.64 3.96
N VAL A 92 -5.85 7.70 3.29
CA VAL A 92 -5.77 7.57 1.83
C VAL A 92 -6.13 6.15 1.44
N LYS A 93 -6.86 6.00 0.32
CA LYS A 93 -7.20 4.70 -0.26
C LYS A 93 -5.94 3.93 -0.65
N GLU A 94 -5.82 2.72 -0.13
CA GLU A 94 -4.74 1.79 -0.42
C GLU A 94 -5.26 0.59 -1.19
N TYR A 95 -4.33 -0.12 -1.84
CA TYR A 95 -4.61 -1.28 -2.67
C TYR A 95 -3.72 -2.43 -2.23
N VAL A 96 -4.32 -3.60 -2.04
CA VAL A 96 -3.62 -4.84 -1.68
C VAL A 96 -3.83 -5.89 -2.76
N LEU A 97 -2.78 -6.63 -3.08
CA LEU A 97 -2.86 -7.74 -4.01
C LEU A 97 -3.47 -8.94 -3.29
N LEU A 98 -4.55 -9.49 -3.83
CA LEU A 98 -5.11 -10.76 -3.39
C LEU A 98 -4.28 -11.85 -4.07
N ILE A 99 -3.40 -12.49 -3.31
CA ILE A 99 -2.53 -13.54 -3.83
C ILE A 99 -3.36 -14.83 -3.93
N ASP A 100 -3.35 -15.46 -5.11
CA ASP A 100 -3.46 -16.93 -5.26
C ASP A 100 -2.08 -17.56 -5.03
#